data_AF-A0A0A1GVD2-F1
#
_entry.id   AF-A0A0A1GVD2-F1
#
_cell.length_a   1.000
_cell.length_b   1.000
_cell.length_c   1.000
_cell.angle_alpha   90.00
_cell.angle_beta   90.00
_cell.angle_gamma   90.00
#
_symmetry.space_group_name_H-M   'P 1'
#
loop_
_entity.id
_entity.type
_entity.pdbx_description
1 polymer ?
#
loop_
_entity_poly.entity_id
_entity_poly.type
_entity_poly.pdbx_seq_one_letter_code
_entity_poly.pdbx_strand_id
1 'polypeptide(L)'
;MIDIHLKPFKKKFQIKQTNKNMLLTYNQQLLMAKNQDIEEKEFVEQIELARATVSGTEEYLKTILKLTDKQQETLDDLEQDETIDLANYVMMRLMGMSDADIKKSQEADEDDSGEE
;
A
#
# COMPACT_ATOMS: atom_id res chain seq x y z
N MET A 1 6.78 3.57 17.96
CA MET A 1 6.69 2.29 17.21
C MET A 1 5.21 2.02 17.03
N ILE A 2 4.80 1.62 15.85
CA ILE A 2 3.40 1.42 15.50
C ILE A 2 3.17 -0.07 15.33
N ASP A 3 2.19 -0.60 16.05
CA ASP A 3 1.72 -1.96 15.88
C ASP A 3 0.59 -1.97 14.85
N ILE A 4 0.78 -2.73 13.78
CA ILE A 4 -0.18 -2.86 12.69
C ILE A 4 -0.59 -4.33 12.57
N HIS A 5 -1.88 -4.61 12.59
CA HIS A 5 -2.39 -5.95 12.36
C HIS A 5 -2.75 -6.12 10.89
N LEU A 6 -2.13 -7.08 10.22
CA LEU A 6 -2.35 -7.32 8.80
C LEU A 6 -3.03 -8.68 8.63
N LYS A 7 -4.27 -8.65 8.13
CA LYS A 7 -5.12 -9.84 7.96
C LYS A 7 -4.45 -10.93 7.09
N PRO A 8 -3.82 -10.63 5.94
CA PRO A 8 -3.19 -11.66 5.10
C PRO A 8 -2.17 -12.52 5.86
N PHE A 9 -1.39 -11.91 6.75
CA PHE A 9 -0.35 -12.58 7.52
C PHE A 9 -0.83 -13.12 8.88
N LYS A 10 -2.09 -12.84 9.26
CA LYS A 10 -2.70 -13.22 10.56
C LYS A 10 -1.83 -12.85 11.77
N LYS A 11 -1.05 -11.76 11.68
CA LYS A 11 -0.12 -11.34 12.74
C LYS A 11 -0.02 -9.82 12.85
N LYS A 12 0.65 -9.37 13.92
CA LYS A 12 1.01 -7.97 14.11
C LYS A 12 2.45 -7.73 13.64
N PHE A 13 2.67 -6.59 13.01
CA PHE A 13 3.98 -6.07 12.64
C PHE A 13 4.29 -4.84 13.46
N GLN A 14 5.53 -4.77 13.95
CA GLN A 14 6.02 -3.61 14.68
C GLN A 14 6.89 -2.76 13.77
N ILE A 15 6.37 -1.60 13.38
CA ILE A 15 7.05 -0.71 12.44
C ILE A 15 7.54 0.53 13.19
N LYS A 16 8.78 0.92 12.94
CA LYS A 16 9.35 2.17 13.48
C LYS A 16 9.15 3.29 12.46
N GLN A 17 8.74 4.48 12.91
CA GLN A 17 8.79 5.71 12.12
C GLN A 17 10.23 6.23 12.09
N THR A 18 11.11 5.49 11.41
CA THR A 18 12.47 5.98 11.13
C THR A 18 12.46 6.83 9.87
N ASN A 19 13.46 7.70 9.70
CA ASN A 19 13.63 8.45 8.45
C ASN A 19 13.66 7.53 7.23
N LYS A 20 14.28 6.34 7.34
CA LYS A 20 14.27 5.33 6.28
C LYS A 20 12.85 4.90 5.90
N ASN A 21 12.02 4.57 6.89
CA ASN A 21 10.66 4.09 6.64
C ASN A 21 9.73 5.21 6.14
N MET A 22 9.95 6.45 6.58
CA MET A 22 9.23 7.60 6.05
C MET A 22 9.60 7.89 4.59
N LEU A 23 10.90 7.83 4.23
CA LEU A 23 11.34 7.97 2.84
C LEU A 23 10.74 6.90 1.92
N LEU A 24 10.71 5.64 2.37
CA LEU A 24 10.05 4.55 1.64
C LEU A 24 8.56 4.84 1.43
N THR A 25 7.90 5.39 2.44
CA THR A 25 6.47 5.74 2.39
C THR A 25 6.21 6.87 1.39
N TYR A 26 7.03 7.93 1.38
CA TYR A 26 6.90 9.00 0.40
C TYR A 26 7.20 8.53 -1.03
N ASN A 27 8.18 7.63 -1.21
CA ASN A 27 8.44 7.03 -2.52
C ASN A 27 7.24 6.23 -3.03
N GLN A 28 6.58 5.48 -2.14
CA GLN A 28 5.37 4.74 -2.49
C GLN A 28 4.23 5.70 -2.88
N GLN A 29 4.02 6.78 -2.14
CA GLN A 29 3.03 7.81 -2.50
C GLN A 29 3.33 8.44 -3.86
N LEU A 30 4.59 8.75 -4.14
CA LEU A 30 5.00 9.27 -5.45
C LEU A 30 4.79 8.26 -6.58
N LEU A 31 4.98 6.96 -6.31
CA LEU A 31 4.69 5.90 -7.28
C LEU A 31 3.20 5.89 -7.62
N MET A 32 2.33 5.88 -6.60
CA MET A 32 0.88 5.91 -6.81
C MET A 32 0.42 7.19 -7.53
N ALA A 33 0.95 8.36 -7.14
CA ALA A 33 0.59 9.64 -7.74
C ALA A 33 0.94 9.71 -9.24
N LYS A 34 2.05 9.10 -9.67
CA LYS A 34 2.45 9.04 -11.09
C LYS A 34 1.49 8.22 -11.96
N ASN A 35 0.64 7.39 -11.35
CA ASN A 35 -0.34 6.58 -12.05
C ASN A 35 -1.71 7.24 -12.18
N GLN A 36 -1.92 8.44 -11.62
CA GLN A 36 -3.23 9.11 -11.68
C GLN A 36 -3.69 9.36 -13.13
N ASP A 37 -2.77 9.72 -14.02
CA ASP A 37 -3.05 9.99 -15.44
C ASP A 37 -2.67 8.79 -16.33
N ILE A 38 -2.77 7.55 -15.83
CA ILE A 38 -2.31 6.36 -16.57
C ILE A 38 -3.12 6.14 -17.86
N GLU A 39 -4.40 6.46 -17.86
CA GLU A 39 -5.29 6.27 -19.01
C GLU A 39 -4.93 7.17 -20.20
N GLU A 40 -4.24 8.29 -19.96
CA GLU A 40 -3.82 9.24 -21.00
C GLU A 40 -2.50 8.83 -21.69
N LYS A 41 -1.86 7.74 -21.24
CA LYS A 41 -0.54 7.30 -21.72
C LYS A 41 -0.66 6.26 -22.83
N GLU A 42 0.43 6.10 -23.59
CA GLU A 42 0.53 5.02 -24.59
C GLU A 42 0.48 3.65 -23.92
N PHE A 43 -0.10 2.65 -24.60
CA PHE A 43 -0.35 1.32 -24.03
C PHE A 43 0.91 0.65 -23.43
N VAL A 44 2.07 0.82 -24.06
CA VAL A 44 3.34 0.30 -23.54
C VAL A 44 3.70 0.97 -22.21
N GLU A 45 3.53 2.29 -22.12
CA GLU A 45 3.79 3.04 -20.88
C GLU A 45 2.80 2.64 -19.77
N GLN A 46 1.53 2.37 -20.12
CA GLN A 46 0.55 1.85 -19.17
C GLN A 46 0.99 0.52 -18.56
N ILE A 47 1.47 -0.43 -19.38
CA ILE A 47 2.00 -1.71 -18.90
C ILE A 47 3.25 -1.51 -18.02
N GLU A 48 4.16 -0.63 -18.43
CA GLU A 48 5.37 -0.34 -17.65
C GLU A 48 5.04 0.25 -16.27
N LEU A 49 4.07 1.16 -16.22
CA LEU A 49 3.58 1.74 -14.97
C LEU A 49 2.85 0.72 -14.11
N ALA A 50 1.98 -0.11 -14.68
CA ALA A 50 1.30 -1.19 -13.96
C ALA A 50 2.34 -2.14 -13.32
N ARG A 51 3.35 -2.56 -14.09
CA ARG A 51 4.46 -3.39 -13.59
C ARG A 51 5.26 -2.70 -12.48
N ALA A 52 5.59 -1.42 -12.64
CA ALA A 52 6.31 -0.65 -11.63
C ALA A 52 5.49 -0.50 -10.35
N THR A 53 4.18 -0.37 -10.48
CA THR A 53 3.22 -0.27 -9.36
C THR A 53 3.21 -1.54 -8.54
N VAL A 54 3.00 -2.69 -9.18
CA VAL A 54 2.97 -3.99 -8.49
C VAL A 54 4.31 -4.25 -7.79
N SER A 55 5.40 -4.28 -8.57
CA SER A 55 6.72 -4.59 -8.01
C SER A 55 7.20 -3.58 -6.97
N GLY A 56 6.90 -2.29 -7.15
CA GLY A 56 7.26 -1.24 -6.19
C GLY A 56 6.49 -1.35 -4.88
N THR A 57 5.21 -1.70 -4.96
CA THR A 57 4.33 -1.90 -3.80
C THR A 57 4.76 -3.13 -3.00
N GLU A 58 5.07 -4.24 -3.67
CA GLU A 58 5.59 -5.44 -3.03
C GLU A 58 6.91 -5.18 -2.32
N GLU A 59 7.86 -4.51 -2.99
CA GLU A 59 9.17 -4.20 -2.41
C GLU A 59 9.06 -3.24 -1.22
N TYR A 60 8.14 -2.27 -1.29
CA TYR A 60 7.81 -1.38 -0.17
C TYR A 60 7.34 -2.19 1.05
N LEU A 61 6.33 -3.05 0.87
CA LEU A 61 5.77 -3.88 1.93
C LEU A 61 6.82 -4.85 2.50
N LYS A 62 7.56 -5.53 1.63
CA LYS A 62 8.67 -6.42 2.00
C LYS A 62 9.67 -5.72 2.91
N THR A 63 10.11 -4.54 2.50
CA THR A 63 11.15 -3.79 3.22
C THR A 63 10.64 -3.24 4.55
N ILE A 64 9.43 -2.67 4.57
CA ILE A 64 8.92 -1.96 5.74
C ILE A 64 8.43 -2.91 6.82
N LEU A 65 7.80 -4.02 6.41
CA LEU A 65 7.34 -5.09 7.28
C LEU A 65 8.45 -6.08 7.63
N LYS A 66 9.58 -6.02 6.92
CA LYS A 66 10.71 -6.94 7.02
C LYS A 66 10.24 -8.38 6.87
N LEU A 67 9.54 -8.64 5.77
CA LEU A 67 8.96 -9.94 5.50
C LEU A 67 10.06 -11.01 5.41
N THR A 68 9.78 -12.16 6.00
CA THR A 68 10.54 -13.40 5.75
C THR A 68 10.16 -13.94 4.36
N ASP A 69 10.97 -14.83 3.78
CA ASP A 69 10.66 -15.45 2.47
C ASP A 69 9.24 -16.05 2.42
N LYS A 70 8.83 -16.79 3.46
CA LYS A 70 7.46 -17.33 3.56
C LYS A 70 6.36 -16.26 3.57
N GLN A 71 6.64 -15.09 4.13
CA GLN A 71 5.69 -13.98 4.14
C GLN A 71 5.74 -13.23 2.81
N GLN A 72 6.87 -13.24 2.11
CA GLN A 72 6.92 -12.75 0.74
C GLN A 72 6.04 -13.60 -0.16
N GLU A 73 6.10 -14.94 -0.06
CA GLU A 73 5.20 -15.82 -0.82
C GLU A 73 3.72 -15.50 -0.56
N THR A 74 3.35 -15.21 0.70
CA THR A 74 1.98 -14.78 1.03
C THR A 74 1.60 -13.45 0.39
N LEU A 75 2.56 -12.55 0.20
CA LEU A 75 2.35 -11.26 -0.47
C LEU A 75 2.23 -11.43 -1.98
N ASP A 76 3.09 -12.27 -2.58
CA ASP A 76 3.12 -12.55 -4.01
C ASP A 76 1.82 -13.25 -4.49
N ASP A 77 1.15 -13.99 -3.59
CA ASP A 77 -0.11 -14.69 -3.85
C ASP A 77 -1.36 -13.79 -3.69
N LEU A 78 -1.22 -12.53 -3.26
CA LEU A 78 -2.35 -11.60 -3.14
C LEU A 78 -2.76 -11.04 -4.50
N GLU A 79 -4.03 -10.64 -4.62
CA GLU A 79 -4.45 -9.86 -5.77
C GLU A 79 -3.78 -8.47 -5.75
N GLN A 80 -3.66 -7.85 -6.93
CA GLN A 80 -3.03 -6.54 -7.07
C GLN A 80 -3.71 -5.49 -6.18
N ASP A 81 -5.04 -5.45 -6.19
CA ASP A 81 -5.83 -4.48 -5.41
C ASP A 81 -5.65 -4.72 -3.90
N GLU A 82 -5.66 -5.98 -3.47
CA GLU A 82 -5.38 -6.34 -2.07
C GLU A 82 -3.98 -5.87 -1.63
N THR A 83 -2.99 -5.97 -2.51
CA THR A 83 -1.62 -5.55 -2.26
C THR A 83 -1.50 -4.03 -2.16
N ILE A 84 -2.20 -3.29 -3.02
CA ILE A 84 -2.27 -1.83 -2.99
C ILE A 84 -2.99 -1.35 -1.73
N ASP A 85 -4.12 -1.94 -1.38
CA ASP A 85 -4.87 -1.62 -0.17
C ASP A 85 -4.05 -1.87 1.10
N LEU A 86 -3.33 -2.98 1.12
CA LEU A 86 -2.43 -3.32 2.21
C LEU A 86 -1.33 -2.26 2.37
N ALA A 87 -0.73 -1.80 1.27
CA ALA A 87 0.27 -0.74 1.28
C ALA A 87 -0.33 0.59 1.73
N ASN A 88 -1.50 0.99 1.21
CA ASN A 88 -2.21 2.20 1.60
C ASN A 88 -2.50 2.22 3.10
N TYR A 89 -3.02 1.11 3.64
CA TYR A 89 -3.25 0.97 5.07
C TYR A 89 -1.96 1.15 5.89
N VAL A 90 -0.86 0.50 5.48
CA VAL A 90 0.45 0.64 6.15
C VAL A 90 0.95 2.10 6.10
N MET A 91 0.80 2.78 4.96
CA MET A 91 1.18 4.19 4.82
C MET A 91 0.35 5.09 5.75
N MET A 92 -0.97 4.96 5.75
CA MET A 92 -1.87 5.76 6.59
C MET A 92 -1.54 5.58 8.08
N ARG A 93 -1.33 4.34 8.52
CA ARG A 93 -0.91 4.04 9.89
C ARG A 93 0.45 4.66 10.21
N LEU A 94 1.41 4.64 9.28
CA LEU A 94 2.72 5.28 9.46
C LEU A 94 2.65 6.80 9.52
N MET A 95 1.71 7.41 8.80
CA MET A 95 1.42 8.85 8.87
C MET A 95 0.65 9.25 10.13
N GLY A 96 0.30 8.29 11.00
CA GLY A 96 -0.29 8.55 12.31
C GLY A 96 -1.81 8.42 12.36
N MET A 97 -2.44 7.97 11.28
CA MET A 97 -3.87 7.67 11.30
C MET A 97 -4.16 6.45 12.17
N SER A 98 -5.27 6.49 12.91
CA SER A 98 -5.74 5.33 13.67
C SER A 98 -6.56 4.38 12.78
N ASP A 99 -6.76 3.14 13.23
CA ASP A 99 -7.64 2.19 12.54
C ASP A 99 -9.07 2.71 12.40
N ALA A 100 -9.54 3.47 13.39
CA ALA A 100 -10.86 4.07 13.36
C ALA A 100 -10.96 5.20 12.32
N ASP A 101 -9.89 6.00 12.17
CA ASP A 101 -9.87 7.08 11.19
C ASP A 101 -9.76 6.55 9.75
N ILE A 102 -8.95 5.51 9.55
CA ILE A 102 -8.82 4.86 8.23
C ILE A 102 -10.16 4.24 7.82
N LYS A 103 -10.80 3.49 8.72
CA LYS A 103 -12.09 2.87 8.45
C LYS A 103 -13.15 3.91 8.06
N LYS A 104 -13.21 5.03 8.78
CA LYS A 104 -14.13 6.14 8.45
C LYS A 104 -13.83 6.78 7.09
N SER A 105 -12.55 6.91 6.72
CA SER A 105 -12.17 7.43 5.41
C SER A 105 -12.68 6.53 4.30
N GLN A 106 -12.47 5.21 4.45
CA GLN A 106 -12.90 4.22 3.46
C GLN A 106 -14.43 4.15 3.34
N GLU A 107 -15.15 4.20 4.46
CA GLU A 107 -16.62 4.25 4.45
C GLU A 107 -17.16 5.53 3.78
N ALA A 108 -16.48 6.67 3.95
CA ALA A 108 -16.87 7.92 3.29
C ALA A 108 -16.63 7.91 1.78
N ASP A 109 -15.54 7.28 1.32
CA ASP A 109 -15.23 7.12 -0.10
C ASP A 109 -16.18 6.12 -0.80
N GLU A 110 -16.68 5.11 -0.07
CA GLU A 110 -17.69 4.16 -0.55
C GLU A 110 -19.09 4.80 -0.67
N ASP A 111 -19.48 5.68 0.26
CA ASP A 111 -20.79 6.36 0.21
C ASP A 111 -20.88 7.41 -0.92
N ASP A 112 -19.78 8.07 -1.29
CA ASP A 112 -19.74 9.08 -2.38
C ASP A 112 -19.77 8.46 -3.79
N SER A 113 -19.41 7.18 -3.92
CA SER A 113 -19.48 6.42 -5.20
C SER A 113 -20.82 5.68 -5.41
N GLY A 114 -21.76 5.81 -4.47
CA GLY A 114 -23.10 5.21 -4.53
C GLY A 114 -24.22 6.13 -5.06
N GLU A 115 -23.92 7.38 -5.40
CA GLU A 115 -24.89 8.36 -5.95
C GLU A 115 -24.51 8.86 -7.36
N GLU A 116 -24.41 7.96 -8.36
CA GLU A 116 -24.57 8.31 -9.79
C GLU A 116 -25.38 7.27 -10.57
#